data_AF-A0A3N0IY93-F1
#
_entry.id   AF-A0A3N0IY93-F1
#
_cell.length_a   1.000
_cell.length_b   1.000
_cell.length_c   1.000
_cell.angle_alpha   90.00
_cell.angle_beta   90.00
_cell.angle_gamma   90.00
#
_symmetry.space_group_name_H-M   'P 1'
#
loop_
_entity.id
_entity.type
_entity.pdbx_description
1 polymer ?
#
loop_
_entity_poly.entity_id
_entity_poly.type
_entity_poly.pdbx_seq_one_letter_code
_entity_poly.pdbx_strand_id
1 'polypeptide(L)'
;MPYKPIEKTKISKRAFGMTLEQLGWSRRKLGAAFSCAESVKPELRRTERAIRDAVNRGEMRADVLDALSRFLDVEPDLLSGKLHRSIWRLDLPKEAKWSLVSSLKPENFRYGTLHTGESTFRYIEDLLALHGVAPRQYEEFSRERQLDFAEAIENALVPVIIDFFPKNAAGRNIEPGVWSLFVQIQDARDEFYLEPNEPVFD
;
A
#
# COMPACT_ATOMS: atom_id res chain seq x y z
N MET A 1 -32.21 -3.51 -2.17
CA MET A 1 -30.78 -3.80 -1.99
C MET A 1 -30.22 -2.77 -1.01
N PRO A 2 -29.52 -3.16 0.07
CA PRO A 2 -28.98 -2.19 1.02
C PRO A 2 -27.89 -1.34 0.35
N TYR A 3 -27.91 -0.04 0.61
CA TYR A 3 -26.91 0.92 0.14
C TYR A 3 -25.59 0.64 0.85
N LYS A 4 -24.61 0.07 0.13
CA LYS A 4 -23.25 -0.06 0.66
C LYS A 4 -22.54 1.28 0.42
N PRO A 5 -22.07 1.99 1.47
CA PRO A 5 -21.38 3.26 1.28
C PRO A 5 -20.18 3.07 0.37
N ILE A 6 -20.01 3.99 -0.58
CA ILE A 6 -18.90 3.92 -1.55
C ILE A 6 -17.62 4.33 -0.82
N GLU A 7 -16.74 3.37 -0.64
CA GLU A 7 -15.44 3.59 -0.01
C GLU A 7 -14.55 4.51 -0.86
N LYS A 8 -13.88 5.45 -0.21
CA LYS A 8 -12.99 6.42 -0.85
C LYS A 8 -11.58 6.30 -0.26
N THR A 9 -10.59 6.34 -1.14
CA THR A 9 -9.17 6.35 -0.80
C THR A 9 -8.58 7.75 -1.01
N LYS A 10 -7.72 8.19 -0.06
CA LYS A 10 -6.98 9.45 -0.18
C LYS A 10 -5.91 9.35 -1.28
N ILE A 11 -5.90 10.33 -2.18
CA ILE A 11 -4.99 10.42 -3.31
C ILE A 11 -4.03 11.60 -3.16
N SER A 12 -2.73 11.33 -3.32
CA SER A 12 -1.72 12.37 -3.48
C SER A 12 -1.59 12.74 -4.96
N LYS A 13 -1.97 13.97 -5.31
CA LYS A 13 -1.79 14.52 -6.66
C LYS A 13 -0.35 14.43 -7.16
N ARG A 14 0.62 14.62 -6.26
CA ARG A 14 2.05 14.53 -6.58
C ARG A 14 2.44 13.10 -6.91
N ALA A 15 2.14 12.15 -6.02
CA ALA A 15 2.51 10.75 -6.23
C ALA A 15 1.85 10.19 -7.49
N PHE A 16 0.54 10.41 -7.66
CA PHE A 16 -0.20 9.98 -8.84
C PHE A 16 0.41 10.52 -10.14
N GLY A 17 0.80 11.80 -10.17
CA GLY A 17 1.47 12.40 -11.31
C GLY A 17 2.83 11.77 -11.61
N MET A 18 3.67 11.60 -10.57
CA MET A 18 4.99 10.99 -10.70
C MET A 18 4.91 9.53 -11.19
N THR A 19 3.98 8.74 -10.65
CA THR A 19 3.75 7.35 -11.07
C THR A 19 3.35 7.27 -12.54
N LEU A 20 2.44 8.13 -13.00
CA LEU A 20 2.06 8.15 -14.42
C LEU A 20 3.22 8.54 -15.33
N GLU A 21 4.01 9.54 -14.94
CA GLU A 21 5.17 9.98 -15.70
C GLU A 21 6.21 8.85 -15.85
N GLN A 22 6.52 8.15 -14.75
CA GLN A 22 7.42 7.00 -14.74
C GLN A 22 6.91 5.83 -15.59
N LEU A 23 5.59 5.64 -15.68
CA LEU A 23 4.98 4.64 -16.56
C LEU A 23 4.82 5.11 -18.02
N GLY A 24 5.20 6.36 -18.35
CA GLY A 24 5.03 6.91 -19.70
C GLY A 24 3.57 7.22 -20.09
N TRP A 25 2.71 7.48 -19.10
CA TRP A 25 1.32 7.86 -19.30
C TRP A 25 1.09 9.35 -19.06
N SER A 26 0.31 9.98 -19.94
CA SER A 26 -0.30 11.28 -19.66
C SER A 26 -1.71 11.08 -19.13
N ARG A 27 -2.22 12.02 -18.33
CA ARG A 27 -3.61 12.01 -17.84
C ARG A 27 -4.63 11.93 -18.98
N ARG A 28 -4.34 12.60 -20.10
CA ARG A 28 -5.14 12.55 -21.33
C ARG A 28 -5.14 11.16 -21.96
N LYS A 29 -3.96 10.55 -22.14
CA LYS A 29 -3.82 9.19 -22.71
C LYS A 29 -4.52 8.16 -21.81
N LEU A 30 -4.33 8.27 -20.49
CA LEU A 30 -4.98 7.41 -19.50
C LEU A 30 -6.49 7.56 -19.58
N GLY A 31 -7.01 8.78 -19.52
CA GLY A 31 -8.45 9.03 -19.52
C GLY A 31 -9.15 8.55 -20.79
N ALA A 32 -8.51 8.68 -21.95
CA ALA A 32 -9.06 8.19 -23.21
C ALA A 32 -9.05 6.64 -23.31
N ALA A 33 -7.97 6.01 -22.86
CA ALA A 33 -7.86 4.56 -22.88
C ALA A 33 -8.77 3.90 -21.83
N PHE A 34 -8.74 4.40 -20.61
CA PHE A 34 -9.50 3.86 -19.48
C PHE A 34 -11.01 4.05 -19.63
N SER A 35 -11.47 5.13 -20.28
CA SER A 35 -12.90 5.34 -20.53
C SER A 35 -13.53 4.32 -21.49
N CYS A 36 -12.71 3.67 -22.31
CA CYS A 36 -13.15 2.75 -23.36
C CYS A 36 -12.61 1.33 -23.18
N ALA A 37 -11.82 1.06 -22.14
CA ALA A 37 -11.16 -0.22 -21.94
C ALA A 37 -12.18 -1.35 -21.69
N GLU A 38 -12.20 -2.34 -22.58
CA GLU A 38 -13.07 -3.51 -22.44
C GLU A 38 -12.77 -4.35 -21.19
N SER A 39 -11.50 -4.38 -20.78
CA SER A 39 -11.04 -5.04 -19.55
C SER A 39 -11.54 -4.37 -18.26
N VAL A 40 -12.17 -3.19 -18.35
CA VAL A 40 -12.69 -2.44 -17.22
C VAL A 40 -14.21 -2.42 -17.26
N LYS A 41 -14.85 -2.76 -16.14
CA LYS A 41 -16.30 -2.72 -16.00
C LYS A 41 -16.84 -1.30 -16.31
N PRO A 42 -17.92 -1.14 -17.09
CA PRO A 42 -18.41 0.17 -17.53
C PRO A 42 -18.59 1.20 -16.41
N GLU A 43 -19.09 0.77 -15.25
CA GLU A 43 -19.34 1.61 -14.07
C GLU A 43 -18.08 2.12 -13.38
N LEU A 44 -16.91 1.49 -13.62
CA LEU A 44 -15.61 1.89 -13.08
C LEU A 44 -14.83 2.79 -14.05
N ARG A 45 -15.18 2.80 -15.34
CA ARG A 45 -14.51 3.61 -16.36
C ARG A 45 -14.63 5.10 -16.04
N ARG A 46 -13.54 5.84 -16.23
CA ARG A 46 -13.51 7.29 -15.99
C ARG A 46 -12.85 8.00 -17.15
N THR A 47 -13.43 9.15 -17.51
CA THR A 47 -12.82 10.07 -18.47
C THR A 47 -11.63 10.79 -17.83
N GLU A 48 -10.79 11.42 -18.67
CA GLU A 48 -9.70 12.27 -18.19
C GLU A 48 -10.19 13.30 -17.16
N ARG A 49 -11.32 13.97 -17.44
CA ARG A 49 -11.90 14.99 -16.56
C ARG A 49 -12.25 14.41 -15.19
N ALA A 50 -12.93 13.26 -15.18
CA ALA A 50 -13.32 12.61 -13.92
C ALA A 50 -12.11 12.17 -13.08
N ILE A 51 -11.07 11.62 -13.72
CA ILE A 51 -9.81 11.25 -13.05
C ILE A 51 -9.14 12.51 -12.49
N ARG A 52 -9.01 13.57 -13.31
CA ARG A 52 -8.39 14.83 -12.90
C ARG A 52 -9.11 15.46 -11.71
N ASP A 53 -10.44 15.48 -11.72
CA ASP A 53 -11.24 16.07 -10.66
C ASP A 53 -11.09 15.29 -9.35
N ALA A 54 -11.07 13.94 -9.41
CA ALA A 54 -10.79 13.10 -8.24
C ALA A 54 -9.38 13.35 -7.66
N VAL A 55 -8.36 13.36 -8.51
CA VAL A 55 -6.98 13.64 -8.10
C VAL A 55 -6.82 15.04 -7.51
N ASN A 56 -7.51 16.05 -8.06
CA ASN A 56 -7.48 17.41 -7.53
C ASN A 56 -8.23 17.54 -6.20
N ARG A 57 -9.31 16.79 -5.99
CA ARG A 57 -9.99 16.70 -4.69
C ARG A 57 -9.19 15.94 -3.64
N GLY A 58 -8.20 15.16 -4.06
CA GLY A 58 -7.38 14.33 -3.17
C GLY A 58 -8.08 13.07 -2.70
N GLU A 59 -9.16 12.66 -3.37
CA GLU A 59 -9.93 11.45 -3.04
C GLU A 59 -10.49 10.79 -4.31
N MET A 60 -10.47 9.45 -4.32
CA MET A 60 -11.00 8.63 -5.40
C MET A 60 -11.72 7.43 -4.80
N ARG A 61 -12.77 6.94 -5.46
CA ARG A 61 -13.41 5.69 -5.04
C ARG A 61 -12.40 4.55 -5.06
N ALA A 62 -12.40 3.71 -4.03
CA ALA A 62 -11.44 2.61 -3.88
C ALA A 62 -11.48 1.65 -5.08
N ASP A 63 -12.69 1.29 -5.54
CA ASP A 63 -12.91 0.42 -6.70
C ASP A 63 -12.39 1.00 -8.03
N VAL A 64 -12.48 2.32 -8.21
CA VAL A 64 -11.93 3.03 -9.37
C VAL A 64 -10.40 3.06 -9.30
N LEU A 65 -9.83 3.31 -8.11
CA LEU A 65 -8.38 3.30 -7.92
C LEU A 65 -7.82 1.90 -8.21
N ASP A 66 -8.44 0.85 -7.67
CA ASP A 66 -8.06 -0.54 -7.91
C ASP A 66 -8.16 -0.91 -9.40
N ALA A 67 -9.22 -0.51 -10.08
CA ALA A 67 -9.36 -0.70 -11.53
C ALA A 67 -8.28 0.04 -12.34
N LEU A 68 -7.94 1.28 -11.97
CA LEU A 68 -6.85 2.04 -12.59
C LEU A 68 -5.49 1.36 -12.36
N SER A 69 -5.28 0.85 -11.15
CA SER A 69 -4.06 0.17 -10.72
C SER A 69 -3.84 -1.12 -11.51
N ARG A 70 -4.90 -1.95 -11.67
CA ARG A 70 -4.90 -3.10 -12.59
C ARG A 70 -4.59 -2.70 -14.03
N PHE A 71 -5.27 -1.67 -14.53
CA PHE A 71 -5.12 -1.23 -15.91
C PHE A 71 -3.70 -0.74 -16.22
N LEU A 72 -3.05 -0.12 -15.25
CA LEU A 72 -1.69 0.42 -15.34
C LEU A 72 -0.60 -0.60 -14.93
N ASP A 73 -1.00 -1.79 -14.47
CA ASP A 73 -0.13 -2.80 -13.84
C ASP A 73 0.77 -2.20 -12.75
N VAL A 74 0.17 -1.46 -11.82
CA VAL A 74 0.87 -0.84 -10.71
C VAL A 74 0.08 -1.04 -9.42
N GLU A 75 0.78 -1.09 -8.29
CA GLU A 75 0.17 -1.25 -6.99
C GLU A 75 -0.68 -0.01 -6.60
N PRO A 76 -1.92 -0.19 -6.11
CA PRO A 76 -2.81 0.92 -5.73
C PRO A 76 -2.24 1.83 -4.64
N ASP A 77 -1.46 1.30 -3.71
CA ASP A 77 -0.84 2.07 -2.63
C ASP A 77 0.31 2.95 -3.14
N LEU A 78 1.00 2.52 -4.19
CA LEU A 78 1.96 3.36 -4.88
C LEU A 78 1.23 4.49 -5.62
N LEU A 79 0.21 4.15 -6.42
CA LEU A 79 -0.53 5.08 -7.28
C LEU A 79 -1.28 6.15 -6.47
N SER A 80 -1.86 5.78 -5.33
CA SER A 80 -2.54 6.72 -4.41
C SER A 80 -1.56 7.61 -3.63
N GLY A 81 -0.27 7.25 -3.61
CA GLY A 81 0.74 7.87 -2.77
C GLY A 81 0.64 7.48 -1.30
N LYS A 82 -0.04 6.37 -0.97
CA LYS A 82 -0.08 5.81 0.39
C LYS A 82 1.31 5.39 0.83
N LEU A 83 2.06 4.64 0.01
CA LEU A 83 3.45 4.26 0.28
C LEU A 83 4.34 5.45 0.62
N HIS A 84 4.18 6.55 -0.12
CA HIS A 84 4.94 7.77 0.13
C HIS A 84 4.63 8.34 1.52
N ARG A 85 3.34 8.39 1.90
CA ARG A 85 2.92 8.86 3.23
C ARG A 85 3.44 7.93 4.34
N SER A 86 3.37 6.62 4.14
CA SER A 86 3.85 5.62 5.11
C SER A 86 5.35 5.78 5.37
N ILE A 87 6.17 5.96 4.32
CA ILE A 87 7.62 6.23 4.50
C ILE A 87 7.87 7.50 5.32
N TRP A 88 7.10 8.56 5.11
CA TRP A 88 7.28 9.81 5.86
C TRP A 88 6.93 9.69 7.34
N ARG A 89 6.09 8.71 7.71
CA ARG A 89 5.73 8.39 9.10
C ARG A 89 6.76 7.54 9.84
N LEU A 90 7.65 6.85 9.12
CA LEU A 90 8.72 6.03 9.74
C LEU A 90 9.58 6.85 10.69
N ASP A 91 10.08 6.26 11.77
CA ASP A 91 11.09 6.90 12.62
C ASP A 91 12.51 6.69 12.04
N LEU A 92 12.74 7.32 10.88
CA LEU A 92 14.02 7.27 10.16
C LEU A 92 14.56 8.68 9.89
N PRO A 93 15.90 8.84 9.78
CA PRO A 93 16.50 10.08 9.30
C PRO A 93 15.90 10.53 7.96
N LYS A 94 15.84 11.84 7.75
CA LYS A 94 15.20 12.44 6.57
C LYS A 94 15.85 11.96 5.26
N GLU A 95 17.16 11.75 5.28
CA GLU A 95 17.97 11.27 4.16
C GLU A 95 17.56 9.85 3.76
N ALA A 96 17.36 8.96 4.75
CA ALA A 96 16.88 7.61 4.53
C ALA A 96 15.45 7.61 3.96
N LYS A 97 14.55 8.44 4.49
CA LYS A 97 13.20 8.61 3.94
C LYS A 97 13.22 9.05 2.48
N TRP A 98 14.08 10.00 2.12
CA TRP A 98 14.24 10.44 0.73
C TRP A 98 14.77 9.32 -0.17
N SER A 99 15.74 8.53 0.31
CA SER A 99 16.23 7.35 -0.40
C SER A 99 15.08 6.38 -0.70
N LEU A 100 14.29 6.02 0.32
CA LEU A 100 13.16 5.12 0.18
C LEU A 100 12.11 5.65 -0.79
N VAL A 101 11.71 6.92 -0.67
CA VAL A 101 10.76 7.55 -1.62
C VAL A 101 11.32 7.53 -3.05
N SER A 102 12.63 7.76 -3.24
CA SER A 102 13.25 7.72 -4.57
C SER A 102 13.29 6.31 -5.17
N SER A 103 13.24 5.28 -4.33
CA SER A 103 13.20 3.87 -4.73
C SER A 103 11.81 3.38 -5.16
N LEU A 104 10.75 4.15 -4.86
CA LEU A 104 9.36 3.86 -5.22
C LEU A 104 9.10 3.97 -6.73
N LYS A 105 9.65 3.03 -7.49
CA LYS A 105 9.50 2.94 -8.94
C LYS A 105 8.41 1.93 -9.32
N PRO A 106 7.47 2.27 -10.23
CA PRO A 106 6.38 1.39 -10.62
C PRO A 106 6.82 0.00 -11.10
N GLU A 107 7.98 -0.11 -11.73
CA GLU A 107 8.57 -1.38 -12.18
C GLU A 107 8.84 -2.40 -11.05
N ASN A 108 8.92 -1.93 -9.81
CA ASN A 108 9.12 -2.76 -8.61
C ASN A 108 7.82 -3.02 -7.83
N PHE A 109 6.71 -2.35 -8.20
CA PHE A 109 5.42 -2.44 -7.52
C PHE A 109 4.32 -2.67 -8.55
N ARG A 110 4.34 -3.85 -9.17
CA ARG A 110 3.29 -4.25 -10.11
C ARG A 110 2.01 -4.60 -9.36
N TYR A 111 0.89 -4.56 -10.07
CA TYR A 111 -0.39 -4.84 -9.44
C TYR A 111 -0.41 -6.24 -8.80
N GLY A 112 -0.74 -6.33 -7.51
CA GLY A 112 -0.86 -7.59 -6.79
C GLY A 112 0.48 -8.18 -6.33
N THR A 113 1.55 -7.38 -6.33
CA THR A 113 2.86 -7.78 -5.79
C THR A 113 3.03 -7.50 -4.30
N LEU A 114 2.23 -6.61 -3.72
CA LEU A 114 2.05 -6.58 -2.28
C LEU A 114 1.09 -7.72 -1.91
N HIS A 115 1.62 -8.79 -1.33
CA HIS A 115 0.83 -9.92 -0.88
C HIS A 115 -0.19 -9.47 0.17
N THR A 116 -1.42 -9.98 0.06
CA THR A 116 -2.52 -9.77 1.01
C THR A 116 -2.11 -10.22 2.42
N GLY A 117 -2.63 -9.55 3.46
CA GLY A 117 -2.24 -9.72 4.87
C GLY A 117 -2.23 -11.13 5.49
N GLU A 118 -2.69 -12.17 4.78
CA GLU A 118 -2.47 -13.58 5.14
C GLU A 118 -0.97 -13.96 5.18
N SER A 119 -0.12 -13.36 4.33
CA SER A 119 1.32 -13.66 4.33
C SER A 119 2.03 -13.07 5.56
N THR A 120 1.58 -11.92 6.05
CA THR A 120 2.16 -11.23 7.21
C THR A 120 1.85 -11.96 8.49
N PHE A 121 0.61 -12.46 8.64
CA PHE A 121 0.24 -13.27 9.79
C PHE A 121 1.05 -14.57 9.84
N ARG A 122 1.13 -15.30 8.72
CA ARG A 122 1.92 -16.54 8.64
C ARG A 122 3.41 -16.33 8.93
N TYR A 123 3.98 -15.25 8.42
CA TYR A 123 5.37 -14.87 8.73
C TYR A 123 5.62 -14.69 10.23
N ILE A 124 4.71 -13.99 10.92
CA ILE A 124 4.82 -13.79 12.38
C ILE A 124 4.64 -15.12 13.14
N GLU A 125 3.70 -15.97 12.73
CA GLU A 125 3.52 -17.30 13.33
C GLU A 125 4.78 -18.17 13.18
N ASP A 126 5.38 -18.19 11.99
CA ASP A 126 6.60 -18.94 11.70
C ASP A 126 7.78 -18.42 12.53
N LEU A 127 7.92 -17.09 12.64
CA LEU A 127 8.95 -16.45 13.46
C LEU A 127 8.80 -16.82 14.94
N LEU A 128 7.58 -16.74 15.48
CA LEU A 128 7.32 -17.10 16.88
C LEU A 128 7.61 -18.58 17.15
N ALA A 129 7.18 -19.46 16.24
CA ALA A 129 7.42 -20.89 16.35
C ALA A 129 8.92 -21.23 16.34
N LEU A 130 9.72 -20.57 15.50
CA LEU A 130 11.19 -20.72 15.47
C LEU A 130 11.85 -20.35 16.80
N HIS A 131 11.25 -19.42 17.55
CA HIS A 131 11.72 -19.00 18.87
C HIS A 131 11.07 -19.75 20.03
N GLY A 132 10.30 -20.81 19.76
CA GLY A 132 9.62 -21.61 20.78
C GLY A 132 8.45 -20.88 21.46
N VAL A 133 7.96 -19.81 20.85
CA VAL A 133 6.78 -19.07 21.31
C VAL A 133 5.56 -19.61 20.57
N ALA A 134 4.50 -19.96 21.30
CA ALA A 134 3.32 -20.53 20.68
C ALA A 134 2.53 -19.42 19.94
N PRO A 135 2.14 -19.61 18.66
CA PRO A 135 1.38 -18.61 17.89
C PRO A 135 0.10 -18.12 18.58
N ARG A 136 -0.56 -19.00 19.35
CA ARG A 136 -1.75 -18.67 20.16
C ARG A 136 -1.53 -17.51 21.12
N GLN A 137 -0.31 -17.34 21.65
CA GLN A 137 0.01 -16.22 22.54
C GLN A 137 -0.07 -14.86 21.81
N TYR A 138 0.19 -14.84 20.50
CA TYR A 138 0.01 -13.67 19.66
C TYR A 138 -1.45 -13.46 19.25
N GLU A 139 -2.20 -14.55 19.00
CA GLU A 139 -3.64 -14.49 18.75
C GLU A 139 -4.42 -13.91 19.93
N GLU A 140 -3.96 -14.16 21.16
CA GLU A 140 -4.54 -13.62 22.40
C GLU A 140 -4.29 -12.12 22.59
N PHE A 141 -3.37 -11.50 21.84
CA PHE A 141 -3.14 -10.05 21.91
C PHE A 141 -4.32 -9.26 21.32
N SER A 142 -4.55 -8.06 21.85
CA SER A 142 -5.39 -7.08 21.17
C SER A 142 -4.82 -6.77 19.79
N ARG A 143 -5.69 -6.40 18.84
CA ARG A 143 -5.27 -6.04 17.48
C ARG A 143 -4.20 -4.95 17.46
N GLU A 144 -4.33 -3.94 18.31
CA GLU A 144 -3.32 -2.90 18.51
C GLU A 144 -1.95 -3.49 18.91
N ARG A 145 -1.92 -4.38 19.91
CA ARG A 145 -0.69 -5.01 20.38
C ARG A 145 -0.10 -5.99 19.37
N GLN A 146 -0.94 -6.64 18.55
CA GLN A 146 -0.50 -7.46 17.42
C GLN A 146 0.26 -6.63 16.38
N LEU A 147 -0.24 -5.42 16.09
CA LEU A 147 0.39 -4.48 15.16
C LEU A 147 1.66 -3.88 15.74
N ASP A 148 1.67 -3.50 17.02
CA ASP A 148 2.88 -3.03 17.72
C ASP A 148 4.01 -4.08 17.67
N PHE A 149 3.67 -5.35 17.91
CA PHE A 149 4.64 -6.43 17.86
C PHE A 149 5.20 -6.62 16.44
N ALA A 150 4.33 -6.70 15.43
CA ALA A 150 4.76 -6.89 14.04
C ALA A 150 5.64 -5.72 13.57
N GLU A 151 5.29 -4.49 13.93
CA GLU A 151 6.08 -3.30 13.62
C GLU A 151 7.46 -3.32 14.29
N ALA A 152 7.53 -3.72 15.56
CA ALA A 152 8.79 -3.82 16.29
C ALA A 152 9.73 -4.87 15.66
N ILE A 153 9.19 -6.00 15.20
CA ILE A 153 9.96 -7.03 14.49
C ILE A 153 10.53 -6.47 13.18
N GLU A 154 9.71 -5.86 12.33
CA GLU A 154 10.17 -5.33 11.05
C GLU A 154 11.21 -4.21 11.23
N ASN A 155 11.01 -3.31 12.21
CA ASN A 155 11.99 -2.26 12.52
C ASN A 155 13.36 -2.81 12.94
N ALA A 156 13.40 -3.98 13.58
CA ALA A 156 14.65 -4.64 13.94
C ALA A 156 15.26 -5.44 12.79
N LEU A 157 14.42 -6.13 12.01
CA LEU A 157 14.84 -7.07 10.97
C LEU A 157 15.28 -6.38 9.67
N VAL A 158 14.51 -5.38 9.22
CA VAL A 158 14.70 -4.75 7.91
C VAL A 158 16.09 -4.11 7.77
N PRO A 159 16.61 -3.33 8.74
CA PRO A 159 17.96 -2.76 8.65
C PRO A 159 19.04 -3.84 8.53
N VAL A 160 18.92 -4.93 9.29
CA VAL A 160 19.86 -6.05 9.24
C VAL A 160 19.85 -6.71 7.85
N ILE A 161 18.67 -6.93 7.27
CA ILE A 161 18.57 -7.51 5.93
C ILE A 161 19.21 -6.59 4.89
N ILE A 162 18.95 -5.28 4.95
CA ILE A 162 19.52 -4.29 4.03
C ILE A 162 21.06 -4.30 4.10
N ASP A 163 21.63 -4.34 5.31
CA ASP A 163 23.07 -4.29 5.53
C ASP A 163 23.80 -5.48 4.91
N PHE A 164 23.20 -6.68 4.98
CA PHE A 164 23.82 -7.91 4.48
C PHE A 164 23.41 -8.26 3.04
N PHE A 165 22.24 -7.80 2.58
CA PHE A 165 21.64 -8.18 1.29
C PHE A 165 21.15 -6.96 0.51
N PRO A 166 22.06 -6.15 -0.09
CA PRO A 166 21.67 -4.93 -0.81
C PRO A 166 20.88 -5.18 -2.09
N LYS A 167 20.75 -6.45 -2.52
CA LYS A 167 20.01 -6.85 -3.72
C LYS A 167 19.06 -7.99 -3.43
N ASN A 168 17.87 -7.95 -4.03
CA ASN A 168 16.91 -9.03 -4.03
C ASN A 168 17.30 -10.15 -5.02
N ALA A 169 16.52 -11.24 -5.05
CA ALA A 169 16.74 -12.39 -5.92
C ALA A 169 16.77 -12.06 -7.42
N ALA A 170 16.14 -10.96 -7.83
CA ALA A 170 16.17 -10.47 -9.21
C ALA A 170 17.39 -9.56 -9.51
N GLY A 171 18.33 -9.43 -8.57
CA GLY A 171 19.52 -8.60 -8.68
C GLY A 171 19.28 -7.08 -8.56
N ARG A 172 18.07 -6.67 -8.16
CA ARG A 172 17.68 -5.26 -7.99
C ARG A 172 17.88 -4.83 -6.55
N ASN A 173 17.97 -3.52 -6.30
CA ASN A 173 18.03 -2.99 -4.94
C ASN A 173 16.86 -3.54 -4.09
N ILE A 174 17.17 -4.04 -2.89
CA ILE A 174 16.22 -4.66 -1.98
C ILE A 174 15.23 -3.65 -1.34
N GLU A 175 15.61 -2.38 -1.28
CA GLU A 175 14.97 -1.35 -0.45
C GLU A 175 13.57 -0.84 -0.84
N PRO A 176 12.91 -1.24 -1.94
CA PRO A 176 11.45 -1.09 -1.98
C PRO A 176 10.75 -2.31 -1.39
N GLY A 177 11.27 -3.52 -1.67
CA GLY A 177 10.60 -4.78 -1.35
C GLY A 177 10.68 -5.14 0.12
N VAL A 178 11.80 -4.87 0.78
CA VAL A 178 12.02 -5.23 2.19
C VAL A 178 11.09 -4.47 3.14
N TRP A 179 10.60 -3.30 2.75
CA TRP A 179 9.65 -2.50 3.54
C TRP A 179 8.18 -2.82 3.26
N SER A 180 7.89 -3.77 2.35
CA SER A 180 6.51 -4.09 1.95
C SER A 180 5.64 -4.57 3.11
N LEU A 181 6.18 -5.43 3.99
CA LEU A 181 5.47 -5.92 5.18
C LEU A 181 5.22 -4.81 6.19
N PHE A 182 6.22 -3.94 6.41
CA PHE A 182 6.07 -2.77 7.27
C PHE A 182 4.92 -1.88 6.82
N VAL A 183 4.81 -1.61 5.51
CA VAL A 183 3.70 -0.84 4.94
C VAL A 183 2.36 -1.51 5.25
N GLN A 184 2.24 -2.82 5.05
CA GLN A 184 0.99 -3.54 5.32
C GLN A 184 0.60 -3.49 6.81
N ILE A 185 1.57 -3.53 7.72
CA ILE A 185 1.32 -3.40 9.16
C ILE A 185 0.77 -2.00 9.47
N GLN A 186 1.36 -0.95 8.88
CA GLN A 186 0.85 0.41 9.03
C GLN A 186 -0.55 0.58 8.44
N ASP A 187 -0.84 -0.11 7.34
CA ASP A 187 -2.15 -0.06 6.70
C ASP A 187 -3.24 -0.72 7.57
N ALA A 188 -2.94 -1.90 8.13
CA ALA A 188 -3.84 -2.57 9.08
C ALA A 188 -4.04 -1.74 10.37
N ARG A 189 -3.03 -0.95 10.76
CA ARG A 189 -3.12 0.00 11.88
C ARG A 189 -4.02 1.16 11.55
N ASP A 190 -3.84 1.78 10.38
CA ASP A 190 -4.71 2.86 9.92
C ASP A 190 -6.17 2.38 9.82
N GLU A 191 -6.44 1.17 9.33
CA GLU A 191 -7.79 0.58 9.31
C GLU A 191 -8.38 0.40 10.72
N PHE A 192 -7.60 -0.15 11.67
CA PHE A 192 -8.04 -0.35 13.04
C PHE A 192 -8.44 0.96 13.74
N TYR A 193 -7.72 2.06 13.52
CA TYR A 193 -8.07 3.37 14.10
C TYR A 193 -9.05 4.20 13.26
N LEU A 194 -9.39 3.76 12.03
CA LEU A 194 -10.37 4.42 11.16
C LEU A 194 -11.74 3.73 11.17
N GLU A 195 -11.88 2.53 11.75
CA GLU A 195 -13.20 2.03 12.13
C GLU A 195 -13.82 3.05 13.10
N PRO A 196 -15.03 3.57 12.82
CA PRO A 196 -15.72 4.34 13.83
C PRO A 196 -15.93 3.39 14.99
N ASN A 197 -15.37 3.72 16.16
CA ASN A 197 -15.93 3.27 17.42
C ASN A 197 -17.40 3.70 17.39
N GLU A 198 -18.30 2.88 16.84
CA GLU A 198 -19.71 3.07 17.06
C GLU A 198 -19.88 2.99 18.58
N PRO A 199 -20.35 4.06 19.24
CA PRO A 199 -20.85 3.90 20.58
C PRO A 199 -22.00 2.91 20.47
N VAL A 200 -21.85 1.75 21.12
CA VAL A 200 -22.97 0.91 21.48
C VAL A 200 -23.80 1.75 22.44
N PHE A 201 -24.83 2.39 21.91
CA PHE A 201 -25.88 2.97 22.72
C PHE A 201 -26.83 1.83 23.09
N ASP A 202 -26.79 1.45 24.37
CA ASP A 202 -27.89 0.71 25.02
C ASP A 202 -29.17 1.56 25.08
#